data_AF-A0A3A8ZMQ5-F1
#
_entry.id   AF-A0A3A8ZMQ5-F1
#
_cell.length_a   1.000
_cell.length_b   1.000
_cell.length_c   1.000
_cell.angle_alpha   90.00
_cell.angle_beta   90.00
_cell.angle_gamma   90.00
#
_symmetry.space_group_name_H-M   'P 1'
#
loop_
_entity.id
_entity.type
_entity.pdbx_description
1 polymer ?
#
loop_
_entity_poly.entity_id
_entity_poly.type
_entity_poly.pdbx_seq_one_letter_code
_entity_poly.pdbx_strand_id
1 'polypeptide(L)' 'MKDYIEERAMNIANYIIENNATVRQTAKEFGISKSTVHMVVTK' A
#
# COMPACT_ATOMS: atom_id res chain seq x y z
N MET A 1 0.50 -12.77 -13.79
CA MET A 1 0.94 -13.14 -12.41
C MET A 1 1.70 -12.00 -11.73
N LYS A 2 2.45 -11.16 -12.47
CA LYS A 2 3.03 -9.91 -11.94
C LYS A 2 2.00 -8.78 -11.81
N ASP A 3 0.93 -8.83 -12.60
CA ASP A 3 -0.09 -7.78 -12.69
C ASP A 3 -0.79 -7.53 -11.34
N TYR A 4 -1.02 -8.58 -10.55
CA TYR A 4 -1.59 -8.48 -9.20
C TYR A 4 -0.74 -7.66 -8.22
N ILE A 5 0.59 -7.68 -8.37
CA ILE A 5 1.50 -6.94 -7.47
C ILE A 5 1.47 -5.46 -7.85
N GLU A 6 1.49 -5.15 -9.15
CA GLU A 6 1.41 -3.78 -9.66
C GLU A 6 0.06 -3.13 -9.32
N GLU A 7 -1.04 -3.86 -9.53
CA GLU A 7 -2.39 -3.37 -9.19
C GLU A 7 -2.50 -3.06 -7.69
N ARG A 8 -1.96 -3.94 -6.84
CA ARG A 8 -1.94 -3.72 -5.39
C ARG A 8 -1.08 -2.52 -5.00
N ALA A 9 0.05 -2.30 -5.66
CA ALA A 9 0.90 -1.13 -5.41
C ALA A 9 0.18 0.17 -5.78
N MET A 10 -0.48 0.20 -6.93
CA MET A 10 -1.29 1.34 -7.37
C MET A 10 -2.44 1.63 -6.40
N ASN A 11 -3.16 0.60 -5.93
CA ASN A 11 -4.25 0.77 -4.98
C ASN A 11 -3.77 1.34 -3.64
N ILE A 12 -2.62 0.87 -3.12
CA ILE A 12 -2.02 1.37 -1.89
C ILE A 12 -1.56 2.83 -2.05
N ALA A 13 -0.94 3.17 -3.18
CA ALA A 13 -0.47 4.51 -3.47
C ALA A 13 -1.63 5.50 -3.61
N ASN A 14 -2.66 5.13 -4.37
CA ASN A 14 -3.87 5.95 -4.53
C ASN A 14 -4.54 6.22 -3.18
N TYR A 15 -4.71 5.18 -2.35
CA TYR A 15 -5.29 5.34 -1.02
C TYR A 15 -4.49 6.31 -0.13
N ILE A 16 -3.15 6.21 -0.16
CA ILE A 16 -2.27 7.09 0.62
C ILE A 16 -2.44 8.54 0.17
N ILE A 17 -2.48 8.80 -1.14
CA ILE A 17 -2.61 10.16 -1.69
C ILE A 17 -4.00 10.74 -1.40
N GLU A 18 -5.06 9.98 -1.68
CA GLU A 18 -6.45 10.44 -1.53
C GLU A 18 -6.80 10.73 -0.07
N ASN A 19 -6.32 9.90 0.85
CA ASN A 19 -6.66 10.01 2.28
C ASN A 19 -5.55 10.70 3.10
N ASN A 20 -4.47 11.15 2.45
CA ASN A 20 -3.24 11.60 3.11
C ASN A 20 -2.81 10.65 4.25
N ALA A 21 -2.95 9.34 3.99
CA ALA A 21 -2.85 8.30 5.00
C ALA A 21 -1.40 7.90 5.26
N THR A 22 -1.07 7.64 6.53
CA THR A 22 0.25 7.12 6.89
C THR A 22 0.38 5.63 6.54
N VAL A 23 1.60 5.16 6.31
CA VAL A 23 1.93 3.74 6.07
C VAL A 23 1.28 2.80 7.10
N ARG A 24 1.17 3.24 8.37
CA ARG A 24 0.53 2.45 9.44
C ARG A 24 -0.99 2.38 9.31
N GLN A 25 -1.64 3.45 8.86
CA GLN A 25 -3.09 3.47 8.62
C GLN A 25 -3.43 2.60 7.41
N THR A 26 -2.69 2.76 6.31
CA THR A 26 -2.86 1.94 5.12
C THR A 26 -2.65 0.45 5.41
N ALA A 27 -1.67 0.09 6.25
CA ALA A 27 -1.47 -1.29 6.68
C ALA A 27 -2.69 -1.88 7.40
N LYS A 28 -3.34 -1.10 8.26
CA LYS A 28 -4.57 -1.52 8.95
C LYS A 28 -5.73 -1.67 7.97
N GLU A 29 -5.91 -0.71 7.06
CA GLU A 29 -6.98 -0.71 6.08
C GLU A 29 -6.91 -1.92 5.13
N PHE A 30 -5.71 -2.20 4.63
CA PHE A 30 -5.47 -3.30 3.69
C PHE A 30 -5.22 -4.65 4.38
N GLY A 31 -5.32 -4.72 5.72
CA GLY A 31 -5.15 -5.97 6.49
C GLY A 31 -3.76 -6.60 6.35
N ILE A 32 -2.73 -5.80 6.12
CA ILE A 32 -1.37 -6.25 5.79
C ILE A 32 -0.36 -5.64 6.74
N SER A 33 0.84 -6.22 6.82
CA SER A 33 1.85 -5.69 7.73
C SER A 33 2.38 -4.33 7.25
N LYS A 34 2.77 -3.47 8.20
CA LYS A 34 3.42 -2.18 7.90
C LYS A 34 4.66 -2.37 7.02
N SER A 35 5.47 -3.41 7.27
CA SER A 35 6.67 -3.68 6.47
C SER A 35 6.32 -4.08 5.03
N THR A 36 5.21 -4.78 4.81
CA THR A 36 4.70 -5.07 3.46
C THR A 36 4.33 -3.79 2.73
N VAL A 37 3.57 -2.88 3.38
CA VAL A 37 3.25 -1.58 2.78
C VAL A 37 4.54 -0.82 2.48
N HIS A 38 5.44 -0.72 3.45
CA HIS A 38 6.69 0.01 3.29
C HIS A 38 7.55 -0.52 2.14
N MET A 39 7.62 -1.85 1.98
CA MET A 39 8.32 -2.47 0.86
C MET A 39 7.70 -2.07 -0.48
N VAL A 40 6.37 -1.98 -0.56
CA VAL A 40 5.63 -1.59 -1.77
C VAL A 40 5.79 -0.10 -2.11
N VAL A 41 5.89 0.79 -1.13
CA VAL A 41 6.04 2.25 -1.39
C VAL A 41 7.50 2.70 -1.53
N THR A 42 8.48 1.87 -1.17
CA THR A 42 9.89 2.29 -1.09
C THR A 42 10.84 1.47 -1.98
N LYS A 43 10.52 0.21 -2.27
CA LYS A 43 11.29 -0.62 -3.22
C LYS A 43 10.48 -0.84 -4.48
#